data_AF-A0A972DGI0-F1
#
_entry.id   AF-A0A972DGI0-F1
#
_cell.length_a   1.000
_cell.length_b   1.000
_cell.length_c   1.000
_cell.angle_alpha   90.00
_cell.angle_beta   90.00
_cell.angle_gamma   90.00
#
_symmetry.space_group_name_H-M   'P 1'
#
loop_
_entity.id
_entity.type
_entity.pdbx_description
1 polymer ?
#
loop_
_entity_poly.entity_id
_entity_poly.type
_entity_poly.pdbx_seq_one_letter_code
_entity_poly.pdbx_strand_id
1 'polypeptide(L)'
;MEGIKLNEQIAFLRRQKNMTQEELANALGVTNQAVSKWEASQCCPDIQLLPELAKLFGVSIDELMGYRKVDTFENVYLKIKSLFQAAPAETAFHNAFRLGILLHEVACTRGYKSYIPWDTDKNHGLEDQPYRWGFSACSEPEGTTVFTGNGVFISDGASYQSPTPAQIRDLYLSLERLCDRNVLKVLYALYDLTVHDFNVYVSLADIAEKSKLTENDVMKVLENIPVEIKENDHGISLYRITGCYMHIPSLLLLLIER
;
A
#
# COMPACT_ATOMS: atom_id res chain seq x y z
N MET A 1 19.37 23.14 -22.87
CA MET A 1 18.36 22.10 -23.17
C MET A 1 19.12 20.82 -23.46
N GLU A 2 18.98 19.78 -22.65
CA GLU A 2 19.47 18.45 -23.00
C GLU A 2 18.70 17.99 -24.24
N GLY A 3 19.40 17.86 -25.37
CA GLY A 3 18.81 17.43 -26.63
C GLY A 3 18.51 15.93 -26.62
N ILE A 4 17.40 15.53 -27.24
CA ILE A 4 17.05 14.14 -27.52
C ILE A 4 18.20 13.49 -28.30
N LYS A 5 18.85 12.48 -27.72
CA LYS A 5 20.03 11.81 -28.30
C LYS A 5 19.67 10.54 -29.07
N LEU A 6 18.81 10.68 -30.07
CA LEU A 6 18.28 9.57 -30.87
C LEU A 6 19.40 8.74 -31.54
N ASN A 7 20.46 9.40 -32.02
CA ASN A 7 21.61 8.74 -32.65
C ASN A 7 22.33 7.76 -31.71
N GLU A 8 22.61 8.19 -30.47
CA GLU A 8 23.29 7.37 -29.46
C GLU A 8 22.40 6.19 -29.05
N GLN A 9 21.08 6.45 -28.94
CA GLN A 9 20.10 5.46 -28.54
C GLN A 9 19.89 4.37 -29.61
N ILE A 10 19.82 4.73 -30.90
CA ILE A 10 19.77 3.76 -32.00
C ILE A 10 21.02 2.87 -31.99
N ALA A 11 22.20 3.47 -31.87
CA ALA A 11 23.46 2.72 -31.82
C ALA A 11 23.52 1.78 -30.60
N PHE A 12 23.04 2.23 -29.45
CA PHE A 12 22.95 1.44 -28.23
C PHE A 12 22.01 0.23 -28.39
N LEU A 13 20.78 0.45 -28.83
CA LEU A 13 19.77 -0.61 -29.00
C LEU A 13 20.18 -1.62 -30.08
N ARG A 14 20.77 -1.17 -31.19
CA ARG A 14 21.31 -2.05 -32.23
C ARG A 14 22.38 -2.98 -31.66
N ARG A 15 23.34 -2.42 -30.90
CA ARG A 15 24.41 -3.21 -30.27
C ARG A 15 23.86 -4.18 -29.22
N GLN A 16 22.84 -3.78 -28.46
CA GLN A 16 22.17 -4.66 -27.49
C GLN A 16 21.51 -5.87 -28.17
N LYS A 17 21.01 -5.71 -29.40
CA LYS A 17 20.50 -6.80 -30.23
C LYS A 17 21.58 -7.57 -31.00
N ASN A 18 22.86 -7.24 -30.81
CA ASN A 18 24.00 -7.79 -31.54
C ASN A 18 23.89 -7.66 -33.08
N MET A 19 23.22 -6.60 -33.56
CA MET A 19 23.05 -6.39 -35.00
C MET A 19 24.16 -5.52 -35.59
N THR A 20 24.56 -5.78 -36.83
CA THR A 20 25.40 -4.87 -37.62
C THR A 20 24.57 -3.70 -38.19
N GLN A 21 25.22 -2.62 -38.64
CA GLN A 21 24.50 -1.51 -39.31
C GLN A 21 23.83 -1.98 -40.61
N GLU A 22 24.45 -2.93 -41.31
CA GLU A 22 23.90 -3.53 -42.52
C GLU A 22 22.68 -4.40 -42.23
N GLU A 23 22.70 -5.20 -41.17
CA GLU A 23 21.54 -5.99 -40.73
C GLU A 23 20.37 -5.11 -40.33
N LEU A 24 20.63 -4.00 -39.63
CA LEU A 24 19.60 -3.02 -39.28
C LEU A 24 19.02 -2.36 -40.55
N ALA A 25 19.87 -2.01 -41.50
CA ALA A 25 19.44 -1.41 -42.77
C ALA A 25 18.55 -2.37 -43.57
N ASN A 26 18.96 -3.63 -43.67
CA ASN A 26 18.20 -4.69 -44.35
C ASN A 26 16.85 -4.95 -43.68
N ALA A 27 16.79 -4.93 -42.35
CA ALA A 27 15.54 -5.14 -41.60
C ALA A 27 14.50 -4.02 -41.82
N LEU A 28 14.95 -2.80 -42.11
CA LEU A 28 14.10 -1.61 -42.30
C LEU A 28 13.94 -1.21 -43.77
N GLY A 29 14.53 -1.96 -44.70
CA GLY A 29 14.49 -1.63 -46.14
C GLY A 29 15.20 -0.32 -46.51
N VAL A 30 16.22 0.07 -45.73
CA VAL A 30 17.03 1.28 -45.98
C VAL A 30 18.46 0.92 -46.36
N THR A 31 19.27 1.92 -46.73
CA THR A 31 20.68 1.69 -47.04
C THR A 31 21.54 1.67 -45.79
N ASN A 32 22.62 0.89 -45.79
CA ASN A 32 23.62 0.88 -44.71
C ASN A 32 24.19 2.29 -44.44
N GLN A 33 24.36 3.10 -45.50
CA GLN A 33 24.75 4.51 -45.37
C GLN A 33 23.74 5.36 -44.59
N ALA A 34 22.43 5.11 -44.73
CA ALA A 34 21.42 5.82 -43.96
C ALA A 34 21.59 5.54 -42.46
N VAL A 35 21.71 4.27 -42.08
CA VAL A 35 21.95 3.86 -40.69
C VAL A 35 23.24 4.46 -40.12
N SER A 36 24.33 4.43 -40.88
CA SER A 36 25.60 5.04 -40.48
C SER A 36 25.45 6.56 -40.21
N LYS A 37 24.72 7.27 -41.08
CA LYS A 37 24.44 8.70 -40.89
C LYS A 37 23.53 8.98 -39.69
N TRP A 38 22.60 8.07 -39.38
CA TRP A 38 21.77 8.18 -38.18
C TRP A 38 22.61 8.07 -36.91
N GLU A 39 23.46 7.05 -36.81
CA GLU A 39 24.30 6.83 -35.62
C GLU A 39 25.38 7.92 -35.45
N ALA A 40 25.82 8.53 -36.55
CA ALA A 40 26.81 9.62 -36.57
C ALA A 40 26.22 11.03 -36.37
N SER A 41 24.93 11.16 -36.02
CA SER A 41 24.20 12.44 -35.89
C SER A 41 24.17 13.31 -37.15
N GLN A 42 24.40 12.74 -38.33
CA GLN A 42 24.42 13.50 -39.58
C GLN A 42 23.02 13.70 -40.15
N CYS A 43 22.09 12.78 -39.89
CA CYS A 43 20.68 12.91 -40.20
C CYS A 43 19.84 12.07 -39.26
N CYS A 44 18.53 12.26 -39.25
CA CYS A 44 17.59 11.44 -38.46
C CYS A 44 16.86 10.43 -39.36
N PRO A 45 16.43 9.29 -38.82
CA PRO A 45 15.47 8.43 -39.50
C PRO A 45 14.17 9.19 -39.76
N ASP A 46 13.48 8.81 -40.84
CA ASP A 46 12.14 9.33 -41.12
C ASP A 46 11.19 9.01 -39.95
N ILE A 47 10.27 9.92 -39.64
CA ILE A 47 9.26 9.71 -38.59
C ILE A 47 8.44 8.43 -38.84
N GLN A 48 8.24 8.05 -40.10
CA GLN A 48 7.54 6.82 -40.49
C GLN A 48 8.32 5.55 -40.14
N LEU A 49 9.65 5.63 -39.99
CA LEU A 49 10.51 4.50 -39.60
C LEU A 49 10.59 4.31 -38.09
N LEU A 50 10.18 5.30 -37.29
CA LEU A 50 10.26 5.21 -35.82
C LEU A 50 9.42 4.08 -35.22
N PRO A 51 8.17 3.83 -35.65
CA PRO A 51 7.40 2.69 -35.14
C PRO A 51 8.05 1.34 -35.47
N GLU A 52 8.65 1.20 -36.66
CA GLU A 52 9.33 -0.02 -37.07
C GLU A 52 10.64 -0.23 -36.31
N LEU A 53 11.43 0.83 -36.10
CA LEU A 53 12.62 0.82 -35.25
C LEU A 53 12.27 0.41 -33.81
N ALA A 54 11.24 1.02 -33.22
CA ALA A 54 10.78 0.72 -31.87
C ALA A 54 10.35 -0.75 -31.75
N LYS A 55 9.59 -1.24 -32.73
CA LYS A 55 9.17 -2.65 -32.81
C LYS A 55 10.35 -3.61 -32.96
N LEU A 56 11.32 -3.28 -33.82
CA LEU A 56 12.52 -4.10 -34.06
C LEU A 56 13.37 -4.24 -32.79
N PHE A 57 13.55 -3.15 -32.05
CA PHE A 57 14.31 -3.15 -30.80
C PHE A 57 13.51 -3.68 -29.60
N GLY A 58 12.18 -3.71 -29.69
CA GLY A 58 11.29 -4.15 -28.60
C GLY A 58 11.14 -3.11 -27.49
N VAL A 59 11.17 -1.84 -27.87
CA VAL A 59 11.05 -0.68 -26.97
C VAL A 59 9.87 0.20 -27.38
N SER A 60 9.46 1.12 -26.52
CA SER A 60 8.51 2.17 -26.89
C SER A 60 9.18 3.27 -27.75
N ILE A 61 8.38 4.07 -28.48
CA ILE A 61 8.92 5.23 -29.22
C ILE A 61 9.57 6.24 -28.27
N ASP A 62 9.00 6.43 -27.08
CA ASP A 62 9.58 7.30 -26.03
C ASP A 62 10.98 6.83 -25.64
N GLU A 63 11.15 5.53 -25.39
CA GLU A 63 12.46 4.92 -25.08
C GLU A 63 13.43 4.99 -26.25
N LEU A 64 12.96 4.81 -27.50
CA LEU A 64 13.77 4.97 -28.72
C LEU A 64 14.32 6.40 -28.85
N MET A 65 13.52 7.40 -28.48
CA MET A 65 13.93 8.80 -28.48
C MET A 65 14.84 9.14 -27.29
N GLY A 66 15.12 8.20 -26.39
CA GLY A 66 15.82 8.48 -25.14
C GLY A 66 15.00 9.38 -24.20
N TYR A 67 13.70 9.52 -24.47
CA TYR A 67 12.77 10.20 -23.59
C TYR A 67 12.38 9.24 -22.48
N ARG A 68 13.05 9.35 -21.34
CA ARG A 68 12.47 8.84 -20.10
C ARG A 68 11.37 9.83 -19.72
N LYS A 69 10.13 9.35 -19.59
CA LYS A 69 9.11 10.13 -18.88
C LYS A 69 9.75 10.62 -17.59
N VAL A 70 9.68 11.93 -17.33
CA VAL A 70 9.96 12.43 -15.99
C VAL A 70 9.05 11.61 -15.08
N ASP A 71 9.65 10.82 -14.19
CA ASP A 71 8.89 10.07 -13.19
C ASP A 71 8.33 11.12 -12.22
N THR A 72 7.20 11.70 -12.61
CA THR A 72 6.39 12.51 -11.73
C THR A 72 5.77 11.60 -10.68
N PHE A 73 5.46 12.16 -9.51
CA PHE A 73 4.80 11.39 -8.45
C PHE A 73 3.47 10.78 -8.94
N GLU A 74 2.78 11.46 -9.85
CA GLU A 74 1.58 10.96 -10.54
C GLU A 74 1.86 9.67 -11.32
N ASN A 75 2.97 9.61 -12.07
CA ASN A 75 3.36 8.41 -12.80
C ASN A 75 3.66 7.24 -11.85
N VAL A 76 4.25 7.52 -10.68
CA VAL A 76 4.52 6.50 -9.65
C VAL A 76 3.21 5.98 -9.05
N TYR A 77 2.27 6.88 -8.71
CA TYR A 77 0.96 6.51 -8.21
C TYR A 77 0.20 5.61 -9.19
N LEU A 78 0.15 5.98 -10.46
CA LEU A 78 -0.51 5.18 -11.50
C LEU A 78 0.17 3.81 -11.70
N LYS A 79 1.50 3.75 -11.66
CA LYS A 79 2.26 2.48 -11.70
C LYS A 79 1.89 1.58 -10.52
N ILE A 80 1.93 2.10 -9.29
CA ILE A 80 1.55 1.36 -8.08
C ILE A 80 0.11 0.85 -8.21
N LYS A 81 -0.84 1.71 -8.59
CA LYS A 81 -2.23 1.33 -8.78
C LYS A 81 -2.39 0.18 -9.78
N SER A 82 -1.70 0.25 -10.93
CA SER A 82 -1.74 -0.81 -11.93
C SER A 82 -1.17 -2.14 -11.44
N LEU A 83 -0.10 -2.10 -10.63
CA LEU A 83 0.49 -3.30 -10.02
C LEU A 83 -0.49 -3.99 -9.07
N PHE A 84 -1.21 -3.23 -8.23
CA PHE A 84 -2.21 -3.80 -7.34
C PHE A 84 -3.43 -4.36 -8.07
N GLN A 85 -3.83 -3.74 -9.19
CA GLN A 85 -4.93 -4.26 -10.02
C GLN A 85 -4.59 -5.58 -10.72
N ALA A 86 -3.31 -5.79 -11.06
CA ALA A 86 -2.84 -7.01 -11.70
C ALA A 86 -2.43 -8.11 -10.70
N ALA A 87 -2.26 -7.78 -9.41
CA ALA A 87 -1.80 -8.72 -8.40
C ALA A 87 -2.90 -9.70 -7.96
N PRO A 88 -2.59 -11.00 -7.75
CA PRO A 88 -3.50 -11.94 -7.10
C PRO A 88 -3.90 -11.45 -5.70
N ALA A 89 -5.17 -11.59 -5.34
CA ALA A 89 -5.73 -11.13 -4.07
C ALA A 89 -4.92 -11.63 -2.84
N GLU A 90 -4.45 -12.87 -2.90
CA GLU A 90 -3.63 -13.53 -1.87
C GLU A 90 -2.31 -12.81 -1.58
N THR A 91 -1.73 -12.15 -2.59
CA THR A 91 -0.43 -11.47 -2.49
C THR A 91 -0.54 -9.95 -2.42
N ALA A 92 -1.66 -9.40 -2.89
CA ALA A 92 -1.91 -7.96 -2.91
C ALA A 92 -1.79 -7.37 -1.51
N PHE A 93 -2.42 -7.97 -0.50
CA PHE A 93 -2.35 -7.43 0.87
C PHE A 93 -0.91 -7.43 1.43
N HIS A 94 -0.16 -8.51 1.20
CA HIS A 94 1.23 -8.61 1.64
C HIS A 94 2.13 -7.56 0.97
N ASN A 95 1.92 -7.30 -0.31
CA ASN A 95 2.63 -6.26 -1.05
C ASN A 95 2.26 -4.86 -0.57
N ALA A 96 1.00 -4.60 -0.24
CA ALA A 96 0.55 -3.34 0.36
C ALA A 96 1.22 -3.10 1.71
N PHE A 97 1.28 -4.14 2.55
CA PHE A 97 1.95 -4.07 3.84
C PHE A 97 3.44 -3.74 3.71
N ARG A 98 4.16 -4.43 2.81
CA ARG A 98 5.58 -4.15 2.51
C ARG A 98 5.80 -2.73 2.01
N LEU A 99 4.91 -2.22 1.15
CA LEU A 99 4.97 -0.84 0.68
C LEU A 99 4.80 0.14 1.84
N GLY A 100 3.85 -0.11 2.76
CA GLY A 100 3.67 0.69 3.97
C GLY A 100 4.92 0.73 4.85
N ILE A 101 5.58 -0.40 5.05
CA ILE A 101 6.85 -0.48 5.79
C ILE A 101 7.93 0.36 5.13
N LEU A 102 8.09 0.22 3.81
CA LEU A 102 9.09 1.00 3.07
C LEU A 102 8.82 2.51 3.20
N LEU A 103 7.56 2.94 3.14
CA LEU A 103 7.21 4.35 3.33
C LEU A 103 7.54 4.84 4.75
N HIS A 104 7.31 4.01 5.77
CA HIS A 104 7.70 4.32 7.15
C HIS A 104 9.22 4.43 7.29
N GLU A 105 9.98 3.48 6.74
CA GLU A 105 11.43 3.50 6.71
C GLU A 105 11.97 4.77 6.05
N VAL A 106 11.41 5.15 4.90
CA VAL A 106 11.78 6.38 4.18
C VAL A 106 11.52 7.63 5.03
N ALA A 107 10.43 7.68 5.80
CA ALA A 107 10.12 8.79 6.70
C ALA A 107 11.05 8.84 7.91
N CYS A 108 11.46 7.69 8.45
CA CYS A 108 12.38 7.60 9.58
C CYS A 108 13.86 7.77 9.18
N THR A 109 14.23 7.57 7.92
CA THR A 109 15.62 7.62 7.42
C THR A 109 15.84 8.79 6.45
N ARG A 110 17.04 8.91 5.86
CA ARG A 110 17.48 10.02 4.97
C ARG A 110 16.59 10.29 3.74
N GLY A 111 15.51 9.53 3.55
CA GLY A 111 14.68 9.52 2.35
C GLY A 111 13.93 10.82 2.03
N TYR A 112 13.67 11.71 3.00
CA TYR A 112 13.06 13.02 2.72
C TYR A 112 13.74 14.25 3.36
N LYS A 113 14.58 14.07 4.39
CA LYS A 113 15.36 15.15 5.02
C LYS A 113 16.84 14.75 5.13
N SER A 114 17.72 15.69 4.80
CA SER A 114 19.19 15.55 4.90
C SER A 114 19.73 15.64 6.32
N TYR A 115 18.93 16.16 7.25
CA TYR A 115 19.27 16.34 8.65
C TYR A 115 18.16 15.73 9.50
N ILE A 116 18.35 14.48 9.86
CA ILE A 116 17.50 13.77 10.79
C ILE A 116 18.36 13.48 12.03
N PRO A 117 17.86 13.70 13.26
CA PRO A 117 18.66 13.59 14.49
C PRO A 117 18.99 12.14 14.88
N TRP A 118 18.46 11.13 14.18
CA TRP A 118 18.83 9.74 14.39
C TRP A 118 20.13 9.41 13.66
N ASP A 119 20.99 8.64 14.32
CA ASP A 119 22.22 8.12 13.72
C ASP A 119 21.90 7.33 12.45
N THR A 120 22.42 7.80 11.32
CA THR A 120 22.13 7.28 9.98
C THR A 120 22.92 6.02 9.65
N ASP A 121 23.94 5.73 10.45
CA ASP A 121 24.75 4.52 10.33
C ASP A 121 24.19 3.37 11.20
N LYS A 122 23.14 3.65 11.98
CA LYS A 122 22.35 2.63 12.68
C LYS A 122 21.20 2.15 11.82
N ASN A 123 21.15 0.84 11.60
CA ASN A 123 19.92 0.20 11.15
C ASN A 123 18.90 0.22 12.31
N HIS A 124 17.80 0.94 12.11
CA HIS A 124 16.70 1.00 13.08
C HIS A 124 15.68 -0.12 12.86
N GLY A 125 15.78 -0.85 11.75
CA GLY A 125 15.15 -2.14 11.55
C GLY A 125 16.09 -3.28 11.99
N LEU A 126 15.52 -4.45 12.29
CA LEU A 126 16.33 -5.65 12.50
C LEU A 126 16.89 -6.12 11.15
N GLU A 127 18.23 -6.11 11.00
CA GLU A 127 18.96 -6.43 9.76
C GLU A 127 18.52 -7.73 9.07
N ASP A 128 18.07 -8.72 9.84
CA ASP A 128 17.69 -10.03 9.31
C ASP A 128 16.23 -10.14 8.85
N GLN A 129 15.36 -9.18 9.18
CA GLN A 129 13.96 -9.15 8.72
C GLN A 129 13.46 -7.71 8.53
N PRO A 130 13.31 -7.23 7.27
CA PRO A 130 12.90 -5.85 6.98
C PRO A 130 11.48 -5.49 7.46
N TYR A 131 10.75 -6.44 8.06
CA TYR A 131 9.39 -6.28 8.59
C TYR A 131 9.32 -6.30 10.12
N ARG A 132 10.45 -6.45 10.82
CA ARG A 132 10.47 -6.49 12.29
C ARG A 132 11.09 -5.22 12.85
N TRP A 133 10.22 -4.25 13.10
CA TRP A 133 10.49 -3.10 13.93
C TRP A 133 9.77 -3.33 15.26
N GLY A 134 10.40 -3.03 16.39
CA GLY A 134 9.73 -3.15 17.68
C GLY A 134 8.70 -2.03 17.83
N PHE A 135 9.22 -0.82 18.02
CA PHE A 135 8.47 0.42 18.02
C PHE A 135 9.31 1.50 17.35
N SER A 136 8.72 2.25 16.43
CA SER A 136 9.34 3.43 15.81
C SER A 136 8.29 4.45 15.45
N ALA A 137 8.64 5.73 15.56
CA ALA A 137 7.75 6.83 15.25
C ALA A 137 8.54 8.00 14.63
N CYS A 138 7.95 8.63 13.62
CA CYS A 138 8.37 9.92 13.07
C CYS A 138 7.16 10.84 13.12
N SER A 139 7.29 12.00 13.76
CA SER A 139 6.20 12.98 13.88
C SER A 139 6.70 14.34 13.48
N GLU A 140 6.14 14.88 12.42
CA GLU A 140 6.58 16.10 11.75
C GLU A 140 5.37 16.98 11.41
N PRO A 141 5.55 18.28 11.12
CA PRO A 141 4.45 19.17 10.73
C PRO A 141 3.66 18.67 9.52
N GLU A 142 4.32 17.98 8.59
CA GLU A 142 3.72 17.43 7.37
C GLU A 142 2.89 16.15 7.65
N GLY A 143 3.20 15.43 8.73
CA GLY A 143 2.52 14.19 9.10
C GLY A 143 3.25 13.33 10.12
N THR A 144 2.61 12.24 10.50
CA THR A 144 3.11 11.30 11.50
C THR A 144 3.07 9.89 10.95
N THR A 145 4.11 9.10 11.21
CA THR A 145 4.10 7.66 10.99
C THR A 145 4.60 6.89 12.19
N VAL A 146 3.98 5.74 12.48
CA VAL A 146 4.31 4.87 13.61
C VAL A 146 4.31 3.42 13.14
N PHE A 147 5.34 2.67 13.51
CA PHE A 147 5.34 1.21 13.44
C PHE A 147 5.18 0.65 14.85
N THR A 148 4.17 -0.20 15.05
CA THR A 148 3.97 -0.93 16.31
C THR A 148 3.18 -2.21 16.07
N GLY A 149 3.54 -3.31 16.75
CA GLY A 149 2.76 -4.55 16.73
C GLY A 149 2.51 -5.13 15.33
N ASN A 150 3.49 -5.03 14.41
CA ASN A 150 3.37 -5.37 12.98
C ASN A 150 2.34 -4.52 12.20
N GLY A 151 1.93 -3.37 12.74
CA GLY A 151 1.12 -2.37 12.05
C GLY A 151 1.97 -1.16 11.66
N VAL A 152 1.67 -0.57 10.50
CA VAL A 152 2.20 0.73 10.09
C VAL A 152 1.05 1.72 10.03
N PHE A 153 1.18 2.82 10.76
CA PHE A 153 0.24 3.93 10.79
C PHE A 153 0.88 5.13 10.11
N ILE A 154 0.12 5.82 9.27
CA ILE A 154 0.54 7.03 8.56
C ILE A 154 -0.63 8.01 8.61
N SER A 155 -0.37 9.26 8.97
CA SER A 155 -1.33 10.37 8.95
C SER A 155 -0.69 11.55 8.26
N ASP A 156 -1.44 12.22 7.40
CA ASP A 156 -1.12 13.59 6.97
C ASP A 156 -1.50 14.54 8.12
N GLY A 157 -0.59 15.43 8.52
CA GLY A 157 -0.88 16.40 9.59
C GLY A 157 -1.89 17.45 9.15
N ALA A 158 -2.08 17.60 7.83
CA ALA A 158 -2.85 18.66 7.20
C ALA A 158 -4.36 18.57 7.49
N SER A 159 -4.88 17.35 7.67
CA SER A 159 -6.31 17.10 7.87
C SER A 159 -6.70 17.05 9.35
N TYR A 160 -5.76 17.24 10.28
CA TYR A 160 -6.02 17.14 11.71
C TYR A 160 -6.91 18.29 12.19
N GLN A 161 -8.05 17.94 12.76
CA GLN A 161 -8.90 18.86 13.50
C GLN A 161 -8.91 18.44 14.97
N SER A 162 -8.67 19.39 15.87
CA SER A 162 -8.77 19.12 17.30
C SER A 162 -10.17 18.59 17.64
N PRO A 163 -10.26 17.47 18.36
CA PRO A 163 -11.55 16.88 18.68
C PRO A 163 -12.38 17.85 19.54
N THR A 164 -13.65 17.98 19.20
CA THR A 164 -14.62 18.77 19.96
C THR A 164 -14.85 18.13 21.34
N PRO A 165 -15.31 18.90 22.35
CA PRO A 165 -15.66 18.34 23.67
C PRO A 165 -16.67 17.19 23.60
N ALA A 166 -17.60 17.22 22.65
CA ALA A 166 -18.55 16.13 22.41
C ALA A 166 -17.84 14.85 21.95
N GLN A 167 -16.93 14.96 20.97
CA GLN A 167 -16.13 13.82 20.51
C GLN A 167 -15.22 13.25 21.60
N ILE A 168 -14.64 14.12 22.45
CA ILE A 168 -13.84 13.67 23.61
C ILE A 168 -14.72 12.90 24.60
N ARG A 169 -15.94 13.39 24.87
CA ARG A 169 -16.90 12.69 25.73
C ARG A 169 -17.30 11.33 25.14
N ASP A 170 -17.58 11.25 23.85
CA ASP A 170 -17.95 9.99 23.18
C ASP A 170 -16.79 8.98 23.20
N LEU A 171 -15.56 9.46 23.02
CA LEU A 171 -14.36 8.65 23.17
C LEU A 171 -14.23 8.12 24.61
N TYR A 172 -14.41 8.98 25.61
CA TYR A 172 -14.37 8.59 27.02
C TYR A 172 -15.40 7.49 27.33
N LEU A 173 -16.66 7.69 26.93
CA LEU A 173 -17.73 6.71 27.15
C LEU A 173 -17.44 5.38 26.42
N SER A 174 -16.84 5.44 25.24
CA SER A 174 -16.44 4.24 24.51
C SER A 174 -15.31 3.50 25.23
N LEU A 175 -14.29 4.22 25.70
CA LEU A 175 -13.16 3.65 26.45
C LEU A 175 -13.61 3.06 27.79
N GLU A 176 -14.52 3.73 28.50
CA GLU A 176 -15.09 3.24 29.76
C GLU A 176 -15.76 1.86 29.59
N ARG A 177 -16.49 1.66 28.48
CA ARG A 177 -17.11 0.36 28.17
C ARG A 177 -16.06 -0.72 27.90
N LEU A 178 -14.96 -0.38 27.25
CA LEU A 178 -13.86 -1.32 26.95
C LEU A 178 -13.09 -1.73 28.21
N CYS A 179 -13.28 -1.05 29.34
CA CYS A 179 -12.74 -1.49 30.63
C CYS A 179 -13.47 -2.71 31.21
N ASP A 180 -14.68 -3.03 30.74
CA ASP A 180 -15.44 -4.20 31.21
C ASP A 180 -14.94 -5.48 30.52
N ARG A 181 -14.53 -6.46 31.33
CA ARG A 181 -14.03 -7.76 30.86
C ARG A 181 -15.05 -8.53 30.04
N ASN A 182 -16.33 -8.47 30.38
CA ASN A 182 -17.40 -9.16 29.65
C ASN A 182 -17.64 -8.48 28.30
N VAL A 183 -17.58 -7.15 28.24
CA VAL A 183 -17.61 -6.40 26.99
C VAL A 183 -16.48 -6.85 26.07
N LEU A 184 -15.25 -6.90 26.57
CA LEU A 184 -14.10 -7.38 25.79
C LEU A 184 -14.30 -8.81 25.28
N LYS A 185 -14.74 -9.74 26.14
CA LYS A 185 -14.99 -11.13 25.74
C LYS A 185 -16.01 -11.26 24.62
N VAL A 186 -17.13 -10.54 24.71
CA VAL A 186 -18.17 -10.54 23.67
C VAL A 186 -17.67 -9.89 22.39
N LEU A 187 -16.93 -8.78 22.50
CA LEU A 187 -16.37 -8.07 21.35
C LEU A 187 -15.37 -8.94 20.58
N TYR A 188 -14.46 -9.63 21.28
CA TYR A 188 -13.52 -10.57 20.66
C TYR A 188 -14.22 -11.79 20.08
N ALA A 189 -15.25 -12.33 20.75
CA ALA A 189 -16.04 -13.43 20.23
C ALA A 189 -16.75 -13.06 18.93
N LEU A 190 -17.44 -11.92 18.89
CA LEU A 190 -18.09 -11.39 17.70
C LEU A 190 -17.08 -11.17 16.57
N TYR A 191 -15.95 -10.54 16.85
CA TYR A 191 -14.90 -10.31 15.85
C TYR A 191 -14.38 -11.63 15.26
N ASP A 192 -13.96 -12.57 16.10
CA ASP A 192 -13.38 -13.83 15.63
C ASP A 192 -14.37 -14.64 14.76
N LEU A 193 -15.66 -14.62 15.12
CA LEU A 193 -16.68 -15.33 14.35
C LEU A 193 -17.08 -14.62 13.05
N THR A 194 -16.87 -13.31 12.92
CA THR A 194 -17.41 -12.48 11.82
C THR A 194 -16.34 -11.78 10.95
N VAL A 195 -15.06 -11.85 11.32
CA VAL A 195 -13.97 -11.15 10.62
C VAL A 195 -13.74 -11.66 9.19
N HIS A 196 -14.04 -12.93 8.93
CA HIS A 196 -13.73 -13.58 7.65
C HIS A 196 -14.68 -13.20 6.50
N ASP A 197 -15.89 -12.74 6.80
CA ASP A 197 -16.89 -12.34 5.79
C ASP A 197 -17.81 -11.24 6.36
N PHE A 198 -17.95 -10.14 5.62
CA PHE A 198 -18.79 -9.00 5.98
C PHE A 198 -20.29 -9.30 6.08
N ASN A 199 -20.74 -10.38 5.43
CA ASN A 199 -22.15 -10.77 5.40
C ASN A 199 -22.53 -11.76 6.50
N VAL A 200 -21.56 -12.22 7.30
CA VAL A 200 -21.79 -13.17 8.39
C VAL A 200 -22.32 -12.43 9.62
N TYR A 201 -23.41 -12.96 10.18
CA TYR A 201 -23.99 -12.60 11.46
C TYR A 201 -24.10 -13.86 12.31
N VAL A 202 -23.99 -13.72 13.63
CA VAL A 202 -23.86 -14.86 14.54
C VAL A 202 -24.96 -14.88 15.58
N SER A 203 -25.36 -16.07 16.03
CA SER A 203 -26.44 -16.21 17.01
C SER A 203 -25.97 -15.85 18.42
N LEU A 204 -26.91 -15.56 19.31
CA LEU A 204 -26.62 -15.33 20.73
C LEU A 204 -25.90 -16.52 21.38
N ALA A 205 -26.29 -17.75 21.01
CA ALA A 205 -25.69 -18.98 21.52
C ALA A 205 -24.22 -19.12 21.12
N ASP A 206 -23.88 -18.85 19.85
CA ASP A 206 -22.49 -18.93 19.36
C ASP A 206 -21.59 -17.91 20.08
N ILE A 207 -22.10 -16.71 20.33
CA ILE A 207 -21.39 -15.66 21.06
C ILE A 207 -21.17 -16.10 22.51
N ALA A 208 -22.19 -16.66 23.17
CA ALA A 208 -22.12 -17.13 24.55
C ALA A 208 -21.09 -18.26 24.71
N GLU A 209 -21.11 -19.24 23.80
CA GLU A 209 -20.14 -20.32 23.75
C GLU A 209 -18.71 -19.79 23.60
N LYS A 210 -18.48 -18.93 22.59
CA LYS A 210 -17.14 -18.41 22.27
C LYS A 210 -16.60 -17.48 23.36
N SER A 211 -17.45 -16.63 23.94
CA SER A 211 -17.09 -15.68 25.01
C SER A 211 -16.98 -16.34 26.40
N LYS A 212 -17.48 -17.58 26.53
CA LYS A 212 -17.60 -18.31 27.81
C LYS A 212 -18.41 -17.51 28.84
N LEU A 213 -19.55 -16.99 28.40
CA LEU A 213 -20.51 -16.25 29.21
C LEU A 213 -21.90 -16.88 29.06
N THR A 214 -22.84 -16.54 29.94
CA THR A 214 -24.23 -16.95 29.76
C THR A 214 -24.90 -16.10 28.68
N GLU A 215 -25.91 -16.63 27.98
CA GLU A 215 -26.67 -15.87 26.99
C GLU A 215 -27.27 -14.57 27.57
N ASN A 216 -27.70 -14.60 28.84
CA ASN A 216 -28.21 -13.43 29.54
C ASN A 216 -27.14 -12.35 29.75
N ASP A 217 -25.89 -12.74 30.08
CA ASP A 217 -24.80 -11.79 30.22
C ASP A 217 -24.38 -11.20 28.87
N VAL A 218 -24.36 -12.03 27.81
CA VAL A 218 -24.10 -11.57 26.45
C VAL A 218 -25.17 -10.58 26.00
N MET A 219 -26.44 -10.85 26.25
CA MET A 219 -27.55 -9.97 25.89
C MET A 219 -27.41 -8.58 26.53
N LYS A 220 -27.09 -8.51 27.83
CA LYS A 220 -26.83 -7.24 28.52
C LYS A 220 -25.64 -6.47 27.93
N VAL A 221 -24.61 -7.19 27.48
CA VAL A 221 -23.46 -6.56 26.82
C VAL A 221 -23.86 -6.01 25.46
N LEU A 222 -24.58 -6.79 24.65
CA LEU A 222 -25.03 -6.42 23.31
C LEU A 222 -25.89 -5.15 23.30
N GLU A 223 -26.69 -4.91 24.35
CA GLU A 223 -27.45 -3.66 24.52
C GLU A 223 -26.57 -2.41 24.61
N ASN A 224 -25.30 -2.57 25.01
CA ASN A 224 -24.39 -1.47 25.34
C ASN A 224 -23.22 -1.31 24.35
N ILE A 225 -23.14 -2.16 23.33
CA ILE A 225 -22.11 -2.08 22.28
C ILE A 225 -22.74 -1.86 20.89
N PRO A 226 -22.02 -1.19 19.97
CA PRO A 226 -22.53 -0.95 18.63
C PRO A 226 -22.57 -2.25 17.82
N VAL A 227 -23.76 -2.83 17.72
CA VAL A 227 -24.04 -4.05 16.94
C VAL A 227 -25.17 -3.84 15.94
N GLU A 228 -25.02 -4.44 14.78
CA GLU A 228 -26.08 -4.64 13.81
C GLU A 228 -26.83 -5.93 14.13
N ILE A 229 -28.15 -5.89 14.00
CA ILE A 229 -29.04 -7.02 14.24
C ILE A 229 -29.77 -7.34 12.94
N LYS A 230 -29.77 -8.62 12.56
CA LYS A 230 -30.58 -9.16 11.47
C LYS A 230 -31.38 -10.35 11.97
N GLU A 231 -32.60 -10.51 11.48
CA GLU A 231 -33.38 -11.73 11.69
C GLU A 231 -33.13 -12.71 10.56
N ASN A 232 -32.99 -13.99 10.88
CA ASN A 232 -32.96 -15.05 9.87
C ASN A 232 -34.37 -15.51 9.48
N ASP A 233 -34.47 -16.41 8.50
CA ASP A 233 -35.73 -16.97 7.99
C ASP A 233 -36.57 -17.72 9.05
N HIS A 234 -35.99 -17.97 10.23
CA HIS A 234 -36.63 -18.63 11.37
C HIS A 234 -36.94 -17.67 12.53
N GLY A 235 -36.77 -16.36 12.33
CA GLY A 235 -37.05 -15.32 13.33
C GLY A 235 -36.03 -15.23 14.47
N ILE A 236 -34.84 -15.80 14.29
CA ILE A 236 -33.75 -15.73 15.27
C ILE A 236 -32.91 -14.49 14.98
N SER A 237 -32.69 -13.67 16.00
CA SER A 237 -31.79 -12.51 15.94
C SER A 237 -30.33 -12.95 15.83
N LEU A 238 -29.64 -12.41 14.84
CA LEU A 238 -28.23 -12.58 14.57
C LEU A 238 -27.52 -11.23 14.71
N TYR A 239 -26.30 -11.24 15.22
CA TYR A 239 -25.56 -10.05 15.64
C TYR A 239 -24.23 -9.92 14.90
N ARG A 240 -23.79 -8.69 14.68
CA ARG A 240 -22.46 -8.33 14.14
C ARG A 240 -22.01 -6.99 14.70
N ILE A 241 -20.70 -6.76 14.86
CA ILE A 241 -20.18 -5.42 15.20
C ILE A 241 -20.43 -4.45 14.04
N THR A 242 -20.94 -3.26 14.35
CA THR A 242 -21.29 -2.25 13.34
C THR A 242 -20.06 -1.57 12.74
N GLY A 243 -20.03 -1.41 11.41
CA GLY A 243 -19.13 -0.48 10.70
C GLY A 243 -17.67 -0.50 11.17
N CYS A 244 -17.10 0.68 11.44
CA CYS A 244 -15.70 0.84 11.85
C CYS A 244 -15.36 0.23 13.22
N TYR A 245 -16.35 -0.04 14.08
CA TYR A 245 -16.14 -0.63 15.39
C TYR A 245 -15.59 -2.06 15.30
N MET A 246 -15.74 -2.73 14.14
CA MET A 246 -15.16 -4.05 13.89
C MET A 246 -13.63 -4.08 13.99
N HIS A 247 -12.97 -2.93 13.85
CA HIS A 247 -11.52 -2.83 13.95
C HIS A 247 -11.01 -2.68 15.39
N ILE A 248 -11.90 -2.40 16.36
CA ILE A 248 -11.50 -2.18 17.76
C ILE A 248 -10.74 -3.38 18.34
N PRO A 249 -11.20 -4.65 18.19
CA PRO A 249 -10.45 -5.79 18.71
C PRO A 249 -9.04 -5.89 18.15
N SER A 250 -8.86 -5.67 16.84
CA SER A 250 -7.55 -5.66 16.20
C SER A 250 -6.67 -4.54 16.76
N LEU A 251 -7.22 -3.35 16.98
CA LEU A 251 -6.51 -2.21 17.55
C LEU A 251 -6.12 -2.44 19.02
N LEU A 252 -6.98 -3.06 19.81
CA LEU A 252 -6.69 -3.38 21.22
C LEU A 252 -5.53 -4.37 21.35
N LEU A 253 -5.41 -5.33 20.42
CA LEU A 253 -4.26 -6.25 20.38
C LEU A 253 -2.92 -5.52 20.20
N LEU A 254 -2.92 -4.35 19.56
CA LEU A 254 -1.70 -3.54 19.38
C LEU A 254 -1.26 -2.82 20.67
N LEU A 255 -2.19 -2.63 21.62
CA LEU A 255 -1.92 -1.96 22.89
C LEU A 255 -1.42 -2.93 23.98
N ILE A 256 -1.39 -4.23 23.70
CA ILE A 256 -0.84 -5.22 24.63
C ILE A 256 0.68 -5.14 24.55
N GLU A 257 1.29 -4.44 25.51
CA GLU A 257 2.73 -4.55 25.77
C GLU A 257 3.06 -6.03 26.06
N ARG A 258 4.05 -6.57 25.36
CA ARG A 258 4.58 -7.92 25.59
C ARG A 258 5.70 -7.91 26.61
#